data_AF-A0AAV6TPG2-F1
#
_entry.id   AF-A0AAV6TPG2-F1
#
_cell.length_a   1.000
_cell.length_b   1.000
_cell.length_c   1.000
_cell.angle_alpha   90.00
_cell.angle_beta   90.00
_cell.angle_gamma   90.00
#
_symmetry.space_group_name_H-M   'P 1'
#
loop_
_entity.id
_entity.type
_entity.pdbx_description
1 polymer ?
#
loop_
_entity_poly.entity_id
_entity_poly.type
_entity_poly.pdbx_seq_one_letter_code
_entity_poly.pdbx_strand_id
1 'polypeptide(L)'
;MNYRLGALGFLSAMTSVYPGNLALSDIGKADEWVQNNIQHFGGDYGDGKANEKDRYPKYPMTIVGHGCGALAVSLLQMPTTYTREEIPTT
;
A
#
# COMPACT_ATOMS: atom_id res chain seq x y z
N MET A 1 -0.35 9.61 12.32
CA MET A 1 0.22 9.59 10.95
C MET A 1 -0.52 10.64 10.13
N ASN A 2 0.19 11.50 9.39
CA ASN A 2 -0.42 12.52 8.54
C ASN A 2 -0.22 12.13 7.08
N TYR A 3 -1.24 12.32 6.25
CA TYR A 3 -1.18 12.14 4.79
C TYR A 3 -1.79 13.36 4.11
N ARG A 4 -1.40 13.64 2.87
CA ARG A 4 -1.93 14.79 2.12
C ARG A 4 -3.43 14.64 1.86
N LEU A 5 -4.18 15.72 2.05
CA LEU A 5 -5.65 15.76 1.91
C LEU A 5 -6.08 16.63 0.72
N GLY A 6 -7.35 16.48 0.31
CA GLY A 6 -7.96 17.31 -0.73
C GLY A 6 -7.19 17.26 -2.06
N ALA A 7 -7.14 18.39 -2.77
CA ALA A 7 -6.41 18.48 -4.03
C ALA A 7 -4.92 18.12 -3.89
N LEU A 8 -4.27 18.47 -2.76
CA LEU A 8 -2.85 18.16 -2.57
C LEU A 8 -2.56 16.65 -2.41
N GLY A 9 -3.56 15.87 -1.99
CA GLY A 9 -3.45 14.42 -1.83
C GLY A 9 -3.97 13.62 -3.02
N PHE A 10 -4.97 14.15 -3.73
CA PHE A 10 -5.76 13.40 -4.71
C PHE A 10 -5.83 14.05 -6.10
N LEU A 11 -5.19 15.20 -6.33
CA LEU A 11 -5.13 15.79 -7.66
C LEU A 11 -4.35 14.87 -8.61
N SER A 12 -5.04 14.40 -9.65
CA SER A 12 -4.42 13.75 -10.80
C SER A 12 -4.62 14.63 -12.02
N ALA A 13 -3.53 14.93 -12.72
CA ALA A 13 -3.59 15.54 -14.05
C ALA A 13 -3.32 14.50 -15.15
N MET A 14 -3.31 13.20 -14.82
CA MET A 14 -2.98 12.09 -15.73
C MET A 14 -1.67 12.31 -16.52
N THR A 15 -0.75 13.08 -15.96
CA THR A 15 0.58 13.33 -16.50
C THR A 15 1.62 12.63 -15.64
N SER A 16 2.81 12.38 -16.19
CA SER A 16 3.92 11.78 -15.44
C SER A 16 4.35 12.59 -14.21
N VAL A 17 4.14 13.91 -14.25
CA VAL A 17 4.48 14.84 -13.15
C VAL A 17 3.42 14.82 -12.04
N TYR A 18 2.15 14.62 -12.40
CA TYR A 18 1.02 14.58 -11.46
C TYR A 18 0.20 13.30 -11.66
N PRO A 19 0.74 12.13 -11.27
CA PRO A 19 0.07 10.85 -11.45
C PRO A 19 -1.21 10.72 -10.59
N GLY A 20 -1.34 11.54 -9.54
CA GLY A 20 -2.42 11.44 -8.56
C GLY A 20 -2.12 10.44 -7.46
N ASN A 21 -3.09 10.26 -6.56
CA ASN A 21 -3.02 9.30 -5.45
C ASN A 21 -1.80 9.47 -4.51
N LEU A 22 -1.29 10.69 -4.41
CA LEU A 22 -0.15 11.04 -3.56
C LEU A 22 -0.44 10.74 -2.07
N ALA A 23 -1.70 10.89 -1.66
CA ALA A 23 -2.18 10.48 -0.34
C ALA A 23 -2.01 8.98 -0.06
N LEU A 24 -2.29 8.12 -1.05
CA LEU A 24 -2.12 6.67 -0.92
C LEU A 24 -0.64 6.29 -0.88
N SER A 25 0.20 6.99 -1.66
CA SER A 25 1.66 6.82 -1.59
C SER A 25 2.23 7.23 -0.24
N ASP A 26 1.70 8.28 0.39
CA ASP A 26 2.11 8.69 1.74
C ASP A 26 1.78 7.61 2.77
N ILE A 27 0.59 7.01 2.68
CA ILE A 27 0.18 5.91 3.56
C ILE A 27 1.06 4.68 3.33
N GLY A 28 1.36 4.32 2.08
CA GLY A 28 2.24 3.19 1.75
C GLY A 28 3.67 3.37 2.26
N LYS A 29 4.24 4.58 2.16
CA LYS A 29 5.57 4.89 2.72
C LYS A 29 5.59 4.85 4.24
N ALA A 30 4.49 5.26 4.86
CA ALA A 30 4.41 5.27 6.30
C ALA A 30 4.19 3.85 6.86
N ASP A 31 3.48 2.98 6.14
CA ASP A 31 3.44 1.53 6.39
C ASP A 31 4.83 0.89 6.29
N GLU A 32 5.59 1.19 5.23
CA GLU A 32 6.98 0.74 5.08
C GLU A 32 7.87 1.20 6.24
N TRP A 33 7.73 2.47 6.67
CA TRP A 33 8.47 2.98 7.82
C TRP A 33 8.12 2.24 9.10
N VAL A 34 6.83 2.00 9.36
CA VAL A 34 6.39 1.27 10.56
C VAL A 34 6.98 -0.13 10.55
N GLN A 35 6.88 -0.86 9.44
CA GLN A 35 7.45 -2.20 9.32
C GLN A 35 8.94 -2.23 9.65
N ASN A 36 9.72 -1.27 9.15
CA ASN A 36 11.16 -1.23 9.40
C ASN A 36 11.54 -0.83 10.84
N ASN A 37 10.66 -0.16 11.58
CA ASN A 37 10.99 0.44 12.88
C ASN A 37 10.20 -0.16 14.07
N ILE A 38 9.11 -0.89 13.84
CA ILE A 38 8.20 -1.35 14.89
C ILE A 38 8.87 -2.32 15.89
N GLN A 39 9.90 -3.05 15.45
CA GLN A 39 10.73 -3.90 16.31
C GLN A 39 11.35 -3.15 17.50
N HIS A 40 11.69 -1.86 17.32
CA HIS A 40 12.29 -1.03 18.37
C HIS A 40 11.27 -0.58 19.43
N PHE A 41 9.98 -0.69 19.13
CA PHE A 41 8.88 -0.36 20.01
C PHE A 41 8.22 -1.60 20.63
N GLY A 42 8.83 -2.78 20.47
CA GLY A 42 8.33 -4.04 21.01
C GLY A 42 7.14 -4.62 20.25
N GLY A 43 6.88 -4.17 19.01
CA GLY A 43 5.88 -4.79 18.16
C GLY A 43 6.45 -5.96 17.36
N ASP A 44 5.56 -6.86 16.96
CA ASP A 44 5.91 -8.05 16.20
C ASP A 44 6.17 -7.69 14.72
N TYR A 45 7.43 -7.80 14.31
CA TYR A 45 7.85 -7.75 12.90
C TYR A 45 8.11 -9.17 12.37
N GLY A 46 7.58 -10.21 13.01
CA GLY A 46 7.91 -11.62 12.82
C GLY A 46 9.27 -11.98 12.20
N ASP A 47 9.36 -13.21 11.78
CA ASP A 47 10.57 -13.80 11.26
C ASP A 47 10.76 -13.38 9.78
N GLY A 48 11.64 -12.41 9.53
CA GLY A 48 11.94 -11.80 8.22
C GLY A 48 12.46 -12.73 7.10
N LYS A 49 12.13 -14.02 7.11
CA LYS A 49 12.36 -14.96 6.01
C LYS A 49 11.24 -14.83 4.96
N ALA A 50 11.23 -13.72 4.23
CA ALA A 50 10.56 -13.70 2.94
C ALA A 50 11.32 -14.68 2.02
N ASN A 51 10.69 -15.80 1.68
CA ASN A 51 11.21 -16.65 0.61
C ASN A 51 11.34 -15.79 -0.65
N GLU A 52 12.51 -15.81 -1.29
CA GLU A 52 12.82 -15.04 -2.51
C GLU A 52 11.78 -15.19 -3.63
N LYS A 53 11.00 -16.28 -3.58
CA LYS A 53 9.99 -16.66 -4.57
C LYS A 53 8.55 -16.26 -4.21
N ASP A 54 8.28 -15.90 -2.96
CA ASP A 54 7.00 -15.38 -2.52
C ASP A 54 7.14 -13.87 -2.34
N ARG A 55 6.58 -13.08 -3.27
CA ARG A 55 6.63 -11.62 -3.19
C ARG A 55 5.75 -11.05 -2.04
N TYR A 56 5.29 -11.90 -1.13
CA TYR A 56 4.65 -11.64 0.16
C TYR A 56 5.03 -12.78 1.13
N PRO A 57 5.56 -12.50 2.33
CA PRO A 57 4.66 -12.16 3.42
C PRO A 57 5.22 -11.03 4.31
N LYS A 58 4.58 -9.85 4.26
CA LYS A 58 4.70 -8.83 5.31
C LYS A 58 3.53 -9.06 6.26
N TYR A 59 3.82 -9.25 7.55
CA TYR A 59 2.88 -9.57 8.63
C TYR A 59 1.54 -8.86 8.52
N PRO A 60 0.45 -9.42 9.09
CA PRO A 60 -0.84 -8.75 9.10
C PRO A 60 -0.77 -7.49 10.00
N MET A 61 -0.21 -6.41 9.49
CA MET A 61 -0.44 -5.08 10.03
C MET A 61 -1.93 -4.81 9.82
N THR A 62 -2.66 -4.73 10.92
CA THR A 62 -4.09 -4.44 10.86
C THR A 62 -4.27 -2.95 10.60
N ILE A 63 -4.47 -2.59 9.34
CA ILE A 63 -4.81 -1.23 8.95
C ILE A 63 -6.32 -1.05 9.15
N VAL A 64 -6.71 -0.09 9.99
CA VAL A 64 -8.12 0.25 10.26
C VAL A 64 -8.42 1.67 9.78
N GLY A 65 -9.61 1.88 9.24
CA GLY A 65 -10.06 3.18 8.76
C GLY A 65 -11.59 3.27 8.72
N HIS A 66 -12.13 4.49 8.87
CA HIS A 66 -13.56 4.77 8.77
C HIS A 66 -13.82 5.79 7.63
N GLY A 67 -14.96 5.69 6.95
CA GLY A 67 -15.31 6.56 5.82
C GLY A 67 -14.33 6.44 4.64
N CYS A 68 -13.79 7.56 4.16
CA CYS A 68 -12.76 7.56 3.10
C CYS A 68 -11.48 6.83 3.50
N GLY A 69 -11.20 6.71 4.81
CA GLY A 69 -10.10 5.89 5.32
C GLY A 69 -10.33 4.39 5.10
N ALA A 70 -11.58 3.91 5.15
CA ALA A 70 -11.89 2.50 4.88
C ALA A 70 -11.67 2.13 3.40
N LEU A 71 -11.95 3.07 2.49
CA LEU A 71 -11.63 2.89 1.06
C LEU A 71 -10.12 2.84 0.84
N ALA A 72 -9.33 3.67 1.52
CA ALA A 72 -7.88 3.60 1.45
C ALA A 72 -7.35 2.25 1.96
N VAL A 73 -7.90 1.72 3.05
CA VAL A 73 -7.59 0.37 3.56
C VAL A 73 -7.91 -0.69 2.50
N SER A 74 -9.11 -0.65 1.92
CA SER A 74 -9.52 -1.62 0.89
C SER A 74 -8.63 -1.55 -0.36
N LEU A 75 -8.16 -0.35 -0.75
CA LEU A 75 -7.27 -0.18 -1.89
C LEU A 75 -5.85 -0.68 -1.61
N LEU A 76 -5.35 -0.52 -0.38
CA LEU A 76 -4.05 -1.03 0.02
C LEU A 76 -4.05 -2.56 0.19
N GLN A 77 -5.19 -3.14 0.57
CA GLN A 77 -5.37 -4.58 0.71
C GLN A 77 -5.68 -5.28 -0.61
N MET A 78 -5.94 -4.53 -1.70
CA MET A 78 -6.25 -5.11 -3.00
C MET A 78 -4.99 -5.75 -3.61
N PRO A 79 -5.06 -7.01 -4.08
CA PRO A 79 -3.93 -7.64 -4.76
C PRO A 79 -3.67 -6.92 -6.09
N THR A 80 -2.42 -6.46 -6.32
CA THR A 80 -2.03 -5.73 -7.54
C THR A 80 -1.80 -6.64 -8.77
N THR A 81 -2.44 -7.81 -8.83
CA THR A 81 -2.30 -8.77 -9.93
C THR A 81 -3.55 -8.79 -10.80
N TYR A 82 -3.52 -8.02 -11.89
CA TYR A 82 -4.25 -8.36 -13.10
C TYR A 82 -3.32 -9.24 -13.95
N THR A 83 -3.44 -10.56 -13.82
CA THR A 83 -2.87 -11.46 -14.82
C THR A 83 -3.68 -11.25 -16.09
N ARG A 84 -3.04 -10.66 -17.11
CA ARG A 84 -3.58 -10.59 -18.47
C ARG A 84 -3.65 -12.02 -18.98
N GLU A 85 -4.76 -12.72 -18.74
CA GLU A 85 -5.02 -14.00 -19.37
C GLU A 85 -4.96 -13.80 -20.89
N GLU A 86 -4.14 -14.64 -21.52
CA GLU A 86 -3.89 -14.65 -22.95
C GLU A 86 -5.22 -14.75 -23.70
N ILE A 87 -5.50 -13.77 -24.57
CA ILE A 87 -6.59 -13.88 -25.55
C ILE A 87 -6.19 -15.03 -26.48
N PRO A 88 -6.95 -16.14 -26.56
CA PRO A 88 -6.61 -17.22 -27.46
C PRO A 88 -6.77 -16.73 -28.89
N THR A 89 -5.66 -16.49 -29.59
CA THR A 89 -5.66 -16.25 -31.03
C THR A 89 -5.95 -17.58 -31.73
N THR A 90 -7.10 -17.65 -32.40
CA THR A 90 -7.40 -18.71 -33.39
C THR A 90 -6.61 -18.45 -34.67
#